data_AF-A0A3A5RYT9-F1
#
_entry.id   AF-A0A3A5RYT9-F1
#
_cell.length_a   1.000
_cell.length_b   1.000
_cell.length_c   1.000
_cell.angle_alpha   90.00
_cell.angle_beta   90.00
_cell.angle_gamma   90.00
#
_symmetry.space_group_name_H-M   'P 1'
#
loop_
_entity.id
_entity.type
_entity.pdbx_description
1 polymer ?
#
loop_
_entity_poly.entity_id
_entity_poly.type
_entity_poly.pdbx_seq_one_letter_code
_entity_poly.pdbx_strand_id
1 'polypeptide(L)'
;MKLSQSSLALLEDTLKKAIGKYTCGCEQTIVTDIHLQPNQNSGELSIFDDEDEELANTSIEEWMTYEGDDFYENVERILSSLLCNMKNEGKFDKLTILKPFSFVLVDDDRETIAELLLMDDDTLLVNEELLKGLDEELDSFLKELLEK
;
A
#
# COMPACT_ATOMS: atom_id res chain seq x y z
N MET A 1 14.83 -1.74 -6.67
CA MET A 1 14.28 -0.46 -7.20
C MET A 1 14.43 0.68 -6.19
N LYS A 2 14.70 1.92 -6.63
CA LYS A 2 14.69 3.13 -5.76
C LYS A 2 13.69 4.15 -6.29
N LEU A 3 12.73 4.56 -5.45
CA LEU A 3 11.77 5.61 -5.78
C LEU A 3 12.23 6.97 -5.24
N SER A 4 11.80 8.04 -5.91
CA SER A 4 11.94 9.39 -5.39
C SER A 4 10.99 9.64 -4.22
N GLN A 5 11.33 10.63 -3.40
CA GLN A 5 10.48 11.13 -2.32
C GLN A 5 9.09 11.55 -2.81
N SER A 6 9.03 12.14 -4.02
CA SER A 6 7.77 12.55 -4.64
C SER A 6 6.90 11.35 -5.01
N SER A 7 7.50 10.28 -5.55
CA SER A 7 6.77 9.05 -5.89
C SER A 7 6.28 8.30 -4.65
N LEU A 8 7.09 8.25 -3.59
CA LEU A 8 6.66 7.71 -2.29
C LEU A 8 5.47 8.48 -1.71
N ALA A 9 5.51 9.82 -1.76
CA ALA A 9 4.39 10.64 -1.31
C ALA A 9 3.12 10.43 -2.16
N LEU A 10 3.26 10.27 -3.48
CA LEU A 10 2.13 9.94 -4.37
C LEU A 10 1.50 8.60 -4.01
N LEU A 11 2.31 7.57 -3.75
CA LEU A 11 1.82 6.26 -3.30
C LEU A 11 1.06 6.39 -1.98
N GLU A 12 1.63 7.06 -0.99
CA GLU A 12 1.00 7.26 0.32
C GLU A 12 -0.32 8.04 0.22
N ASP A 13 -0.36 9.11 -0.56
CA ASP A 13 -1.57 9.90 -0.78
C ASP A 13 -2.65 9.12 -1.53
N THR A 14 -2.25 8.21 -2.43
CA THR A 14 -3.18 7.35 -3.17
C THR A 14 -3.79 6.30 -2.26
N LEU A 15 -2.98 5.68 -1.39
CA LEU A 15 -3.46 4.79 -0.32
C LEU A 15 -4.45 5.52 0.60
N LYS A 16 -4.13 6.74 1.03
CA LYS A 16 -5.03 7.58 1.85
C LYS A 16 -6.35 7.88 1.14
N LYS A 17 -6.31 8.20 -0.17
CA LYS A 17 -7.53 8.42 -0.97
C LYS A 17 -8.40 7.17 -1.04
N ALA A 18 -7.79 6.01 -1.29
CA ALA A 18 -8.50 4.74 -1.38
C ALA A 18 -9.20 4.40 -0.05
N ILE A 19 -8.47 4.37 1.06
CA ILE A 19 -9.07 4.05 2.37
C ILE A 19 -10.06 5.13 2.84
N GLY A 20 -9.92 6.37 2.35
CA GLY A 20 -10.84 7.47 2.63
C GLY A 20 -12.28 7.16 2.22
N LYS A 21 -12.48 6.26 1.24
CA LYS A 21 -13.80 5.75 0.81
C LYS A 21 -14.54 5.04 1.95
N TYR A 22 -13.81 4.46 2.90
CA TYR A 22 -14.36 3.70 4.02
C TYR A 22 -14.35 4.45 5.36
N THR A 23 -14.29 5.78 5.34
CA THR A 23 -14.32 6.60 6.57
C THR A 23 -15.71 7.18 6.88
N CYS A 24 -16.70 6.91 6.01
CA CYS A 24 -18.05 7.44 6.15
C CYS A 24 -18.85 6.60 7.16
N GLY A 25 -19.10 7.16 8.36
CA GLY A 25 -19.80 6.50 9.47
C GLY A 25 -21.29 6.19 9.27
N CYS A 26 -21.77 6.06 8.03
CA CYS A 26 -23.16 5.78 7.73
C CYS A 26 -23.48 4.30 7.86
N GLU A 27 -22.62 3.41 7.32
CA GLU A 27 -22.81 1.95 7.34
C GLU A 27 -21.45 1.25 7.38
N GLN A 28 -21.38 0.08 8.02
CA GLN A 28 -20.19 -0.78 7.92
C GLN A 28 -20.13 -1.40 6.52
N THR A 29 -19.00 -1.28 5.85
CA THR A 29 -18.76 -1.89 4.55
C THR A 29 -18.23 -3.31 4.74
N ILE A 30 -18.73 -4.23 3.92
CA ILE A 30 -18.22 -5.60 3.83
C ILE A 30 -17.26 -5.61 2.64
N VAL A 31 -15.96 -5.43 2.91
CA VAL A 31 -14.87 -5.59 1.94
C VAL A 31 -13.90 -6.57 2.57
N THR A 32 -13.56 -7.64 1.86
CA THR A 32 -12.56 -8.61 2.34
C THR A 32 -11.16 -8.21 1.93
N ASP A 33 -10.99 -7.69 0.70
CA ASP A 33 -9.68 -7.41 0.12
C ASP A 33 -9.66 -6.05 -0.57
N ILE A 34 -8.60 -5.29 -0.30
CA ILE A 34 -8.26 -4.08 -1.04
C ILE A 34 -7.08 -4.45 -1.94
N HIS A 35 -7.31 -4.51 -3.25
CA HIS A 35 -6.33 -4.91 -4.24
C HIS A 35 -5.47 -3.72 -4.67
N LEU A 36 -4.14 -3.88 -4.59
CA LEU A 36 -3.14 -2.94 -5.08
C LEU A 36 -2.52 -3.55 -6.33
N GLN A 37 -2.79 -2.95 -7.48
CA GLN A 37 -2.36 -3.42 -8.79
C GLN A 37 -1.35 -2.45 -9.41
N PRO A 38 -0.04 -2.66 -9.21
CA PRO A 38 0.99 -1.92 -9.93
C PRO A 38 1.16 -2.50 -11.34
N ASN A 39 1.34 -1.62 -12.33
CA ASN A 39 1.63 -1.99 -13.70
C ASN A 39 2.96 -1.39 -14.12
N GLN A 40 3.98 -2.24 -14.36
CA GLN A 40 5.32 -1.77 -14.75
C GLN A 40 5.31 -1.10 -16.14
N ASN A 41 4.44 -1.54 -17.04
CA ASN A 41 4.39 -1.04 -18.42
C ASN A 41 3.80 0.37 -18.51
N SER A 42 2.74 0.66 -17.76
CA SER A 42 2.11 1.99 -17.70
C SER A 42 2.69 2.89 -16.61
N GLY A 43 3.36 2.30 -15.62
CA GLY A 43 3.80 2.98 -14.40
C GLY A 43 2.65 3.34 -13.47
N GLU A 44 1.47 2.73 -13.61
CA GLU A 44 0.30 3.05 -12.81
C GLU A 44 0.19 2.15 -11.58
N LEU A 45 -0.21 2.72 -10.44
CA LEU A 45 -0.82 1.97 -9.34
C LEU A 45 -2.31 2.24 -9.37
N SER A 46 -3.11 1.19 -9.52
CA SER A 46 -4.55 1.21 -9.36
C SER A 46 -4.95 0.45 -8.10
N ILE A 47 -5.89 1.00 -7.33
CA ILE A 47 -6.39 0.39 -6.10
C ILE A 47 -7.87 0.08 -6.25
N PHE A 48 -8.25 -1.16 -5.99
CA PHE A 48 -9.62 -1.64 -6.11
C PHE A 48 -10.11 -2.25 -4.79
N ASP A 49 -11.41 -2.38 -4.64
CA ASP A 49 -12.00 -3.30 -3.66
C ASP A 49 -12.16 -4.73 -4.23
N ASP A 50 -12.86 -5.58 -3.49
CA ASP A 50 -13.15 -6.97 -3.82
C ASP A 50 -14.32 -7.13 -4.81
N GLU A 51 -15.06 -6.05 -5.10
CA GLU A 51 -16.08 -5.98 -6.17
C GLU A 51 -15.54 -5.33 -7.46
N ASP A 52 -14.22 -5.17 -7.57
CA ASP A 52 -13.50 -4.53 -8.67
C ASP A 52 -13.80 -3.03 -8.86
N GLU A 53 -14.36 -2.33 -7.87
CA GLU A 53 -14.56 -0.86 -7.92
C GLU A 53 -13.22 -0.14 -7.68
N GLU A 54 -12.89 0.80 -8.56
CA GLU A 54 -11.67 1.60 -8.43
C GLU A 54 -11.81 2.64 -7.30
N LEU A 55 -10.94 2.53 -6.29
CA LEU A 55 -10.91 3.41 -5.13
C LEU A 55 -10.02 4.63 -5.36
N ALA A 56 -8.85 4.43 -5.98
CA ALA A 56 -7.89 5.47 -6.34
C ALA A 56 -6.84 4.95 -7.34
N ASN A 57 -6.16 5.88 -8.01
CA ASN A 57 -5.00 5.59 -8.86
C ASN A 57 -3.93 6.70 -8.78
N THR A 58 -2.70 6.37 -9.20
CA THR A 58 -1.62 7.33 -9.45
C THR A 58 -0.59 6.77 -10.44
N SER A 59 0.21 7.64 -11.05
CA SER A 59 1.35 7.25 -11.89
C SER A 59 2.69 7.43 -11.16
N ILE A 60 3.61 6.49 -11.37
CA ILE A 60 4.96 6.41 -10.83
C ILE A 60 5.94 6.25 -12.00
N GLU A 61 6.63 7.33 -12.34
CA GLU A 61 7.50 7.39 -13.52
C GLU A 61 8.67 6.39 -13.44
N GLU A 62 9.19 6.14 -12.25
CA GLU A 62 10.31 5.24 -12.03
C GLU A 62 9.98 3.77 -12.37
N TRP A 63 8.70 3.37 -12.35
CA TRP A 63 8.29 2.00 -12.70
C TRP A 63 8.47 1.70 -14.18
N MET A 64 8.13 2.64 -15.06
CA MET A 64 8.26 2.48 -16.51
C MET A 64 9.71 2.35 -16.98
N THR A 65 10.65 2.91 -16.21
CA THR A 65 12.09 2.90 -16.54
C THR A 65 12.85 1.81 -15.78
N TYR A 66 12.15 1.03 -14.95
CA TYR A 66 12.76 -0.05 -14.21
C TYR A 66 12.96 -1.28 -15.11
N GLU A 67 14.20 -1.75 -15.20
CA GLU A 67 14.57 -2.90 -16.05
C GLU A 67 14.90 -4.17 -15.23
N GLY A 68 14.75 -4.13 -13.90
CA GLY A 68 14.96 -5.31 -13.04
C GLY A 68 13.81 -6.31 -13.15
N ASP A 69 14.13 -7.60 -12.97
CA ASP A 69 13.18 -8.72 -12.95
C ASP A 69 12.48 -8.89 -11.59
N ASP A 70 12.95 -8.18 -10.57
CA ASP A 70 12.45 -8.13 -9.20
C ASP A 70 11.42 -7.00 -8.98
N PHE A 71 10.64 -6.64 -10.01
CA PHE A 71 9.67 -5.53 -9.93
C PHE A 71 8.67 -5.73 -8.79
N TYR A 72 7.95 -6.86 -8.78
CA TYR A 72 6.95 -7.15 -7.76
C TYR A 72 7.56 -7.30 -6.36
N GLU A 73 8.75 -7.89 -6.22
CA GLU A 73 9.45 -7.97 -4.93
C GLU A 73 9.77 -6.58 -4.35
N ASN A 74 10.18 -5.65 -5.19
CA ASN A 74 10.41 -4.26 -4.77
C ASN A 74 9.12 -3.55 -4.41
N VAL A 75 8.07 -3.70 -5.23
CA VAL A 75 6.78 -3.04 -4.99
C VAL A 75 6.12 -3.59 -3.73
N GLU A 76 6.17 -4.90 -3.50
CA GLU A 76 5.73 -5.55 -2.26
C GLU A 76 6.40 -4.92 -1.05
N ARG A 77 7.74 -4.81 -1.05
CA ARG A 77 8.50 -4.20 0.05
C ARG A 77 8.08 -2.76 0.31
N ILE A 78 7.96 -1.95 -0.74
CA ILE A 78 7.61 -0.53 -0.65
C ILE A 78 6.19 -0.34 -0.12
N LEU A 79 5.20 -1.03 -0.71
CA LEU A 79 3.80 -0.88 -0.33
C LEU A 79 3.53 -1.47 1.06
N SER A 80 4.14 -2.61 1.40
CA SER A 80 4.07 -3.16 2.76
C SER A 80 4.59 -2.16 3.80
N SER A 81 5.70 -1.49 3.50
CA SER A 81 6.27 -0.46 4.39
C SER A 81 5.33 0.73 4.57
N LEU A 82 4.77 1.26 3.49
CA LEU A 82 3.79 2.36 3.55
C LEU A 82 2.55 1.96 4.37
N LEU A 83 1.99 0.78 4.12
CA LEU A 83 0.83 0.26 4.84
C LEU A 83 1.12 0.05 6.33
N CYS A 84 2.30 -0.49 6.67
CA CYS A 84 2.74 -0.65 8.06
C CYS A 84 2.88 0.70 8.77
N ASN A 85 3.48 1.70 8.12
CA ASN A 85 3.60 3.05 8.68
C ASN A 85 2.21 3.68 8.91
N MET A 86 1.31 3.57 7.94
CA MET A 86 -0.06 4.05 8.07
C MET A 86 -0.82 3.35 9.21
N LYS A 87 -0.60 2.05 9.42
CA LYS A 87 -1.13 1.30 10.57
C LYS A 87 -0.58 1.84 11.89
N ASN A 88 0.74 2.02 11.99
CA ASN A 88 1.42 2.54 13.18
C ASN A 88 0.99 3.98 13.52
N GLU A 89 0.65 4.78 12.51
CA GLU A 89 0.09 6.12 12.66
C GLU A 89 -1.42 6.16 12.98
N GLY A 90 -2.08 5.00 13.08
CA GLY A 90 -3.51 4.90 13.37
C GLY A 90 -4.42 5.39 12.22
N LYS A 91 -3.93 5.41 10.97
CA LYS A 91 -4.74 5.85 9.82
C LYS A 91 -5.95 4.95 9.57
N PHE A 92 -5.87 3.68 9.99
CA PHE A 92 -6.91 2.69 9.78
C PHE A 92 -7.96 2.64 10.91
N ASP A 93 -7.76 3.36 12.02
CA ASP A 93 -8.62 3.28 13.22
C ASP A 93 -10.07 3.74 12.97
N LYS A 94 -10.27 4.56 11.95
CA LYS A 94 -11.57 5.15 11.60
C LYS A 94 -12.25 4.44 10.43
N LEU A 95 -11.64 3.38 9.88
CA LEU A 95 -12.25 2.64 8.80
C LEU A 95 -13.48 1.90 9.31
N THR A 96 -14.56 2.00 8.57
CA THR A 96 -15.83 1.32 8.82
C THR A 96 -15.92 0.02 8.02
N ILE A 97 -14.79 -0.65 7.80
CA ILE A 97 -14.72 -1.96 7.13
C ILE A 97 -14.85 -3.06 8.18
N LEU A 98 -15.65 -4.09 7.88
CA LEU A 98 -15.74 -5.28 8.71
C LEU A 98 -14.40 -6.03 8.69
N LYS A 99 -13.88 -6.38 9.86
CA LYS A 99 -12.66 -7.20 9.98
C LYS A 99 -12.99 -8.70 9.99
N PRO A 100 -12.06 -9.57 9.54
CA PRO A 100 -10.77 -9.22 8.96
C PRO A 100 -10.91 -8.74 7.51
N PHE A 101 -10.05 -7.80 7.13
CA PHE A 101 -9.83 -7.44 5.72
C PHE A 101 -8.34 -7.31 5.44
N SER A 102 -7.93 -7.48 4.19
CA SER A 102 -6.53 -7.49 3.79
C SER A 102 -6.23 -6.44 2.72
N PHE A 103 -4.97 -6.01 2.65
CA PHE A 103 -4.42 -5.32 1.50
C PHE A 103 -3.59 -6.33 0.70
N VAL A 104 -3.91 -6.53 -0.57
CA VAL A 104 -3.34 -7.59 -1.41
C VAL A 104 -2.64 -6.98 -2.60
N LEU A 105 -1.39 -7.36 -2.83
CA LEU A 105 -0.69 -7.09 -4.07
C LEU A 105 -1.13 -8.09 -5.13
N VAL A 106 -1.58 -7.57 -6.27
CA VAL A 106 -2.00 -8.39 -7.42
C VAL A 106 -1.23 -8.00 -8.68
N ASP A 107 -1.12 -8.91 -9.63
CA ASP A 107 -0.55 -8.62 -10.95
C ASP A 107 -1.58 -8.08 -11.95
N ASP A 108 -1.18 -7.91 -13.20
CA ASP A 108 -2.02 -7.40 -14.29
C ASP A 108 -3.24 -8.29 -14.60
N ASP A 109 -3.16 -9.59 -14.30
CA ASP A 109 -4.24 -10.57 -14.48
C ASP A 109 -5.12 -10.72 -13.23
N ARG A 110 -4.90 -9.87 -12.21
CA ARG A 110 -5.52 -9.92 -10.87
C ARG A 110 -5.18 -11.18 -10.09
N GLU A 111 -4.10 -11.88 -10.43
CA GLU A 111 -3.60 -12.97 -9.61
C GLU A 111 -2.90 -12.41 -8.37
N THR A 112 -3.17 -13.01 -7.21
CA THR A 112 -2.53 -12.61 -5.95
C THR A 112 -1.03 -12.91 -5.98
N ILE A 113 -0.24 -11.88 -5.75
CA ILE A 113 1.22 -11.99 -5.56
C ILE A 113 1.55 -12.14 -4.08
N ALA A 114 1.00 -11.26 -3.23
CA ALA A 114 1.28 -11.26 -1.80
C ALA A 114 0.15 -10.59 -0.99
N GLU A 115 -0.08 -11.07 0.23
CA GLU A 115 -0.83 -10.33 1.25
C GLU A 115 0.13 -9.33 1.92
N LEU A 116 -0.12 -8.04 1.76
CA LEU A 116 0.76 -6.97 2.25
C LEU A 116 0.49 -6.63 3.72
N LEU A 117 -0.78 -6.62 4.10
CA LEU A 117 -1.21 -6.28 5.45
C LEU A 117 -2.58 -6.88 5.76
N LEU A 118 -2.67 -7.64 6.85
CA LEU A 118 -3.94 -8.09 7.41
C LEU A 118 -4.40 -7.15 8.54
N MET A 119 -5.66 -6.74 8.46
CA MET A 119 -6.37 -5.98 9.48
C MET A 119 -7.37 -6.89 10.20
N ASP A 120 -6.89 -7.54 11.26
CA ASP A 120 -7.70 -8.39 12.13
C ASP A 120 -7.75 -7.79 13.56
N ASP A 121 -8.76 -8.16 14.36
CA ASP A 121 -8.88 -7.72 15.76
C ASP A 121 -7.91 -8.46 16.69
N ASP A 122 -7.47 -9.67 16.30
CA ASP A 122 -6.70 -10.57 17.17
C ASP A 122 -5.29 -10.94 16.63
N THR A 123 -4.90 -10.49 15.43
CA THR A 123 -3.57 -10.83 14.86
C THR A 123 -2.83 -9.66 14.20
N LEU A 124 -1.57 -9.48 14.61
CA LEU A 124 -0.57 -8.71 13.88
C LEU A 124 0.22 -9.70 13.01
N LEU A 125 -0.06 -9.76 11.70
CA LEU A 125 0.91 -10.34 10.77
C LEU A 125 2.04 -9.33 10.58
N VAL A 126 3.21 -9.69 11.07
CA VAL A 126 4.44 -8.91 10.89
C VAL A 126 5.43 -9.81 10.18
N ASN A 127 5.81 -9.45 8.97
CA ASN A 127 6.93 -10.08 8.30
C ASN A 127 8.21 -9.65 9.03
N GLU A 128 8.89 -10.59 9.72
CA GLU A 128 10.08 -10.31 10.55
C GLU A 128 11.26 -9.74 9.75
N GLU A 129 11.30 -9.94 8.42
CA GLU A 129 12.32 -9.36 7.54
C GLU A 129 12.03 -7.88 7.19
N LEU A 130 10.76 -7.47 7.15
CA LEU A 130 10.39 -6.07 6.89
C LEU A 130 10.73 -5.16 8.08
N LEU A 131 10.54 -5.64 9.32
CA LEU A 131 10.84 -4.87 10.55
C LEU A 131 12.30 -4.43 10.65
N LYS A 132 13.25 -5.22 10.15
CA LYS A 132 14.69 -4.91 10.29
C LYS A 132 15.19 -3.86 9.30
N GLY A 133 14.50 -3.70 8.16
CA GLY A 133 14.84 -2.70 7.14
C GLY A 133 14.01 -1.41 7.23
N LEU A 134 12.81 -1.48 7.83
CA LEU A 134 11.89 -0.34 7.95
C LEU A 134 12.48 0.82 8.75
N ASP A 135 13.09 0.53 9.91
CA ASP A 135 13.57 1.58 10.82
C ASP A 135 14.65 2.45 10.15
N GLU A 136 15.58 1.85 9.42
CA GLU A 136 16.68 2.59 8.79
C GLU A 136 16.22 3.41 7.56
N GLU A 137 15.36 2.84 6.71
CA GLU A 137 14.83 3.55 5.55
C GLU A 137 13.80 4.63 5.93
N LEU A 138 12.97 4.38 6.95
CA LEU A 138 12.00 5.35 7.47
C LEU A 138 12.69 6.50 8.20
N ASP A 139 13.71 6.23 9.03
CA ASP A 139 14.48 7.30 9.69
C ASP A 139 15.19 8.18 8.67
N SER A 140 15.76 7.58 7.61
CA SER A 140 16.36 8.35 6.51
C SER A 140 15.32 9.17 5.76
N PHE A 141 14.15 8.60 5.47
CA PHE A 141 13.04 9.30 4.81
C PHE A 141 12.52 10.47 5.65
N LEU A 142 12.23 10.25 6.93
CA LEU A 142 11.76 11.28 7.86
C LEU A 142 12.78 12.40 8.04
N LYS A 143 14.08 12.05 8.10
CA LYS A 143 15.15 13.03 8.22
C LYS A 143 15.27 13.91 6.99
N GLU A 144 15.16 13.34 5.78
CA GLU A 144 15.16 14.11 4.54
C GLU A 144 13.93 15.03 4.40
N LEU A 145 12.80 14.65 4.99
CA LEU A 145 11.55 15.42 4.96
C LEU A 145 11.56 16.59 5.97
N LEU A 146 12.22 16.40 7.11
CA LEU A 146 12.38 17.41 8.17
C LEU A 146 13.51 18.42 7.91
N GLU A 147 14.43 18.12 6.99
CA GLU A 147 15.55 19.00 6.61
C GLU A 147 15.21 19.99 5.47
N LYS A 148 13.92 20.15 5.10
CA LYS A 148 13.43 21.15 4.13
C LYS A 148 12.58 22.26 4.73
#